data_AF-A0AAV7APV9-F1
#
_entry.id   AF-A0AAV7APV9-F1
#
_cell.length_a   1.000
_cell.length_b   1.000
_cell.length_c   1.000
_cell.angle_alpha   90.00
_cell.angle_beta   90.00
_cell.angle_gamma   90.00
#
_symmetry.space_group_name_H-M   'P 1'
#
loop_
_entity.id
_entity.type
_entity.pdbx_description
1 polymer ?
#
loop_
_entity_poly.entity_id
_entity_poly.type
_entity_poly.pdbx_seq_one_letter_code
_entity_poly.pdbx_strand_id
1 'polypeptide(L)'
;MNSNFVNSAIGTLSTWPAYGAGQSIIQKHKPCAESNIRSPRSENASAVSKPRYLEKLESYLRRELQALDSAKIISQELRLQPYRDVFDFFMEDFKTYKPLLCAIKNEYEVTLAHQRERIRSLEPLKAMLVSVSEQCDKRIQEIYEKEKHEVKTLKMEKDNLLKMIDNLKDEKISLQAQVSKLQEEMEDVYLKYRNECDARKLLISDINELKHQQEDLRLSQDHKEQGEDPVTLAIALRMAHSDLAKTQVELNTLKADYGDVVPRRDFEKQEKTLAVCVEKTELLQKDLSQLQREHKSLLQINQQVVQERDYLSKDLEDLQRSTSPGPLWEKCVDIFPEIFQRWSKLSDGKTSGQLVDVLLTELGKRILKDKDFFPGMGTGDNVPIHLRHEGPVKNLKLSLREMYSIIKNIWKEKFAADQQKGRQLSLSEFLITYLQKKFGEASVEWSYTLHETCRIQLMNEQIHSFYKVLMAQVSGILLTLFSA
;
A
#
# COMPACT_ATOMS: atom_id res chain seq x y z
N MET A 1 33.35 -27.67 4.18
CA MET A 1 33.06 -27.56 5.63
C MET A 1 31.62 -27.11 5.79
N ASN A 2 30.83 -27.94 6.47
CA ASN A 2 29.51 -27.71 7.07
C ASN A 2 28.40 -27.06 6.23
N SER A 3 27.61 -27.98 5.66
CA SER A 3 26.18 -27.90 5.39
C SER A 3 25.37 -27.15 6.45
N ASN A 4 24.45 -26.29 6.01
CA ASN A 4 23.13 -26.08 6.62
C ASN A 4 22.20 -25.38 5.62
N PHE A 5 21.46 -26.17 4.85
CA PHE A 5 20.27 -25.71 4.13
C PHE A 5 19.11 -25.68 5.13
N VAL A 6 18.65 -24.47 5.48
CA VAL A 6 17.41 -24.26 6.22
C VAL A 6 16.29 -24.10 5.20
N ASN A 7 15.59 -25.20 4.92
CA ASN A 7 14.32 -25.19 4.21
C ASN A 7 13.27 -24.57 5.12
N SER A 8 12.83 -23.35 4.80
CA SER A 8 11.73 -22.70 5.49
C SER A 8 10.40 -23.30 5.03
N ALA A 9 9.65 -23.76 6.02
CA ALA A 9 8.33 -24.37 6.02
C ALA A 9 7.44 -24.11 4.78
N ILE A 10 7.16 -25.19 4.05
CA ILE A 10 6.00 -25.34 3.19
C ILE A 10 4.75 -25.19 4.08
N GLY A 11 3.91 -24.19 3.78
CA GLY A 11 2.59 -24.05 4.37
C GLY A 11 1.76 -25.28 4.02
N THR A 12 1.57 -26.17 4.98
CA THR A 12 0.70 -27.35 4.90
C THR A 12 -0.75 -26.88 4.76
N LEU A 13 -1.22 -26.76 3.52
CA LEU A 13 -2.65 -26.71 3.24
C LEU A 13 -3.23 -28.11 3.53
N SER A 14 -4.17 -28.13 4.47
CA SER A 14 -4.89 -29.28 4.98
C SER A 14 -5.34 -30.26 3.90
N THR A 15 -4.73 -31.44 3.88
CA THR A 15 -5.18 -32.57 3.07
C THR A 15 -6.15 -33.41 3.91
N TRP A 16 -7.46 -33.19 3.78
CA TRP A 16 -8.49 -34.12 4.29
C TRP A 16 -9.73 -34.18 3.36
N PRO A 17 -10.23 -35.38 2.97
CA PRO A 17 -9.52 -36.66 2.96
C PRO A 17 -9.68 -37.57 1.73
N ALA A 18 -8.63 -38.38 1.59
CA ALA A 18 -8.55 -39.61 0.82
C ALA A 18 -8.94 -40.82 1.70
N TYR A 19 -9.68 -41.76 1.12
CA TYR A 19 -9.96 -43.14 1.54
C TYR A 19 -10.52 -43.41 2.96
N GLY A 20 -11.83 -43.63 3.03
CA GLY A 20 -12.46 -44.40 4.12
C GLY A 20 -12.39 -45.91 3.84
N ALA A 21 -11.37 -46.57 4.36
CA ALA A 21 -11.42 -48.01 4.65
C ALA A 21 -12.02 -48.20 6.05
N GLY A 22 -12.94 -49.16 6.18
CA GLY A 22 -13.86 -49.25 7.29
C GLY A 22 -13.23 -49.55 8.65
N GLN A 23 -13.84 -48.99 9.70
CA GLN A 23 -13.89 -49.56 11.03
C GLN A 23 -15.27 -49.27 11.64
N SER A 24 -16.04 -50.36 11.77
CA SER A 24 -17.08 -50.64 12.74
C SER A 24 -17.35 -49.57 13.81
N ILE A 25 -18.50 -48.92 13.71
CA ILE A 25 -19.12 -48.20 14.83
C ILE A 25 -19.86 -49.21 15.70
N ILE A 26 -19.23 -49.53 16.83
CA ILE A 26 -19.85 -50.13 18.01
C ILE A 26 -20.69 -49.03 18.68
N GLN A 27 -22.01 -49.19 18.74
CA GLN A 27 -22.87 -48.49 19.68
C GLN A 27 -23.57 -49.49 20.62
N LYS A 28 -22.95 -49.62 21.79
CA LYS A 28 -23.48 -49.81 23.15
C LYS A 28 -24.98 -50.12 23.29
N HIS A 29 -25.28 -51.31 23.83
CA HIS A 29 -26.25 -51.46 24.94
C HIS A 29 -25.72 -52.50 25.96
N LYS A 30 -25.88 -52.17 27.25
CA LYS A 30 -25.41 -52.88 28.46
C LYS A 30 -26.42 -53.98 28.89
N PRO A 31 -26.00 -55.00 29.67
CA PRO A 31 -26.80 -56.19 30.01
C PRO A 31 -27.35 -56.22 31.45
N CYS A 32 -28.44 -56.99 31.65
CA CYS A 32 -29.03 -57.63 32.87
C CYS A 32 -30.56 -57.64 32.70
N ALA A 33 -31.36 -58.67 33.02
CA ALA A 33 -31.16 -59.92 33.74
C ALA A 33 -32.26 -60.94 33.32
N GLU A 34 -32.06 -62.20 33.67
CA GLU A 34 -33.00 -63.32 33.50
C GLU A 34 -34.35 -63.08 34.21
N SER A 35 -35.45 -63.53 33.60
CA SER A 35 -36.44 -64.37 34.30
C SER A 35 -37.31 -65.17 33.32
N ASN A 36 -37.41 -66.45 33.63
CA ASN A 36 -38.18 -67.52 33.02
C ASN A 36 -39.55 -67.13 32.44
N ILE A 37 -39.78 -67.45 31.16
CA ILE A 37 -41.09 -67.97 30.73
C ILE A 37 -40.87 -69.26 29.94
N ARG A 38 -41.51 -70.30 30.47
CA ARG A 38 -41.46 -71.70 30.06
C ARG A 38 -41.67 -71.88 28.56
N SER A 39 -40.87 -72.79 28.00
CA SER A 39 -41.17 -73.50 26.77
C SER A 39 -42.44 -74.36 26.94
N PRO A 40 -43.46 -74.22 26.09
CA PRO A 40 -44.28 -75.34 25.69
C PRO A 40 -43.71 -75.89 24.37
N ARG A 41 -43.22 -77.11 24.48
CA ARG A 41 -42.91 -78.01 23.39
C ARG A 41 -44.07 -78.04 22.38
N SER A 42 -43.80 -77.57 21.16
CA SER A 42 -44.45 -78.01 19.93
C SER A 42 -43.28 -78.44 19.04
N GLU A 43 -42.85 -79.70 19.09
CA GLU A 43 -43.36 -80.73 18.18
C GLU A 43 -43.58 -80.19 16.76
N ASN A 44 -42.69 -80.64 15.87
CA ASN A 44 -42.87 -80.77 14.43
C ASN A 44 -43.00 -79.48 13.60
N ALA A 45 -41.86 -78.88 13.24
CA ALA A 45 -41.73 -78.24 11.93
C ALA A 45 -40.83 -79.14 11.07
N SER A 46 -41.48 -79.94 10.23
CA SER A 46 -40.87 -80.77 9.19
C SER A 46 -39.76 -80.02 8.46
N ALA A 47 -38.77 -80.77 7.98
CA ALA A 47 -37.98 -80.37 6.83
C ALA A 47 -38.94 -80.14 5.64
N VAL A 48 -39.53 -78.94 5.57
CA VAL A 48 -40.30 -78.51 4.41
C VAL A 48 -39.27 -78.34 3.31
N SER A 49 -39.24 -79.28 2.37
CA SER A 49 -38.46 -79.14 1.14
C SER A 49 -38.69 -77.75 0.58
N LYS A 50 -37.62 -77.00 0.26
CA LYS A 50 -37.75 -75.66 -0.31
C LYS A 50 -38.76 -75.71 -1.47
N PRO A 51 -39.68 -74.74 -1.56
CA PRO A 51 -40.60 -74.69 -2.68
C PRO A 51 -39.82 -74.71 -3.99
N ARG A 52 -40.17 -75.63 -4.90
CA ARG A 52 -39.46 -75.82 -6.19
C ARG A 52 -39.33 -74.52 -7.00
N TYR A 53 -40.25 -73.58 -6.82
CA TYR A 53 -40.20 -72.26 -7.44
C TYR A 53 -39.08 -71.37 -6.88
N LEU A 54 -38.90 -71.35 -5.55
CA LEU A 54 -37.83 -70.62 -4.90
C LEU A 54 -36.45 -71.17 -5.29
N GLU A 55 -36.31 -72.49 -5.41
CA GLU A 55 -35.07 -73.11 -5.88
C GLU A 55 -34.72 -72.71 -7.33
N LYS A 56 -35.72 -72.59 -8.20
CA LYS A 56 -35.55 -72.12 -9.57
C LYS A 56 -35.07 -70.66 -9.60
N LEU A 57 -35.72 -69.77 -8.85
CA LEU A 57 -35.32 -68.36 -8.74
C LEU A 57 -33.90 -68.19 -8.18
N GLU A 58 -33.55 -68.93 -7.13
CA GLU A 58 -32.19 -68.92 -6.57
C GLU A 58 -31.15 -69.45 -7.57
N SER A 59 -31.49 -70.49 -8.34
CA SER A 59 -30.59 -71.05 -9.36
C SER A 59 -30.36 -70.08 -10.54
N TYR A 60 -31.41 -69.34 -10.93
CA TYR A 60 -31.32 -68.29 -11.94
C TYR A 60 -30.45 -67.13 -11.44
N LEU A 61 -30.70 -66.63 -10.23
CA LEU A 61 -29.92 -65.56 -9.61
C LEU A 61 -28.42 -65.91 -9.53
N ARG A 62 -28.10 -67.13 -9.07
CA ARG A 62 -26.70 -67.59 -8.96
C ARG A 62 -26.04 -67.67 -10.33
N ARG A 63 -26.75 -68.11 -11.37
CA ARG A 63 -26.22 -68.21 -12.74
C ARG A 63 -25.92 -66.83 -13.33
N GLU A 64 -26.86 -65.90 -13.22
CA GLU A 64 -26.69 -64.54 -13.72
C GLU A 64 -25.58 -63.78 -12.98
N LEU A 65 -25.49 -63.92 -11.66
CA LEU A 65 -24.40 -63.33 -10.88
C LEU A 65 -23.03 -63.93 -11.22
N GLN A 66 -22.94 -65.25 -11.42
CA GLN A 66 -21.70 -65.90 -11.86
C GLN A 66 -21.28 -65.47 -13.27
N ALA A 67 -22.24 -65.21 -14.17
CA ALA A 67 -21.97 -64.67 -15.49
C ALA A 67 -21.39 -63.24 -15.43
N LEU A 68 -21.92 -62.39 -14.54
CA LEU A 68 -21.43 -61.03 -14.32
C LEU A 68 -20.04 -60.99 -13.64
N ASP A 69 -19.79 -61.85 -12.65
CA ASP A 69 -18.50 -61.95 -11.97
C ASP A 69 -17.41 -62.47 -12.92
N SER A 70 -17.76 -63.39 -13.82
CA SER A 70 -16.85 -63.91 -14.87
C SER A 70 -16.43 -62.82 -15.87
N ALA A 71 -17.28 -61.80 -16.08
CA ALA A 71 -17.00 -60.67 -16.96
C ALA A 71 -16.12 -59.58 -16.33
N LYS A 72 -15.70 -59.71 -15.06
CA LYS A 72 -14.92 -58.70 -14.29
C LYS A 72 -15.56 -57.31 -14.26
N ILE A 73 -16.88 -57.20 -14.43
CA ILE A 73 -17.56 -55.91 -14.43
C ILE A 73 -17.92 -55.53 -12.98
N ILE A 74 -17.06 -54.74 -12.34
CA ILE A 74 -17.20 -54.30 -10.94
C ILE A 74 -18.11 -53.06 -10.85
N SER A 75 -19.33 -53.15 -11.38
CA SER A 75 -20.33 -52.11 -11.17
C SER A 75 -21.47 -52.69 -10.34
N GLN A 76 -21.58 -52.23 -9.08
CA GLN A 76 -22.69 -52.59 -8.19
C GLN A 76 -24.06 -52.37 -8.85
N GLU A 77 -24.15 -51.40 -9.78
CA GLU A 77 -25.33 -51.11 -10.59
C GLU A 77 -25.75 -52.23 -11.55
N LEU A 78 -24.80 -52.92 -12.18
CA LEU A 78 -25.11 -54.05 -13.07
C LEU A 78 -25.44 -55.31 -12.26
N ARG A 79 -24.83 -55.44 -11.08
CA ARG A 79 -25.15 -56.50 -10.13
C ARG A 79 -26.57 -56.39 -9.58
N LEU A 80 -27.17 -55.20 -9.53
CA LEU A 80 -28.55 -54.97 -9.10
C LEU A 80 -29.59 -55.53 -10.09
N GLN A 81 -29.26 -55.72 -11.37
CA GLN A 81 -30.23 -56.13 -12.39
C GLN A 81 -30.77 -57.56 -12.18
N PRO A 82 -29.94 -58.59 -11.96
CA PRO A 82 -30.45 -59.94 -11.65
C PRO A 82 -31.34 -60.00 -10.39
N TYR A 83 -31.04 -59.17 -9.39
CA TYR A 83 -31.89 -59.09 -8.18
C TYR A 83 -33.23 -58.43 -8.47
N ARG A 84 -33.30 -57.45 -9.37
CA ARG A 84 -34.56 -56.81 -9.80
C ARG A 84 -35.43 -57.79 -10.56
N ASP A 85 -34.85 -58.52 -11.51
CA ASP A 85 -35.57 -59.51 -12.31
C ASP A 85 -36.12 -60.64 -11.42
N VAL A 86 -35.32 -61.14 -10.47
CA VAL A 86 -35.76 -62.16 -9.51
C VAL A 86 -36.85 -61.63 -8.57
N PHE A 87 -36.76 -60.37 -8.15
CA PHE A 87 -37.78 -59.75 -7.32
C PHE A 87 -39.10 -59.55 -8.10
N ASP A 88 -39.03 -59.25 -9.39
CA ASP A 88 -40.22 -59.17 -10.26
C ASP A 88 -40.88 -60.53 -10.43
N PHE A 89 -40.11 -61.58 -10.75
CA PHE A 89 -40.61 -62.95 -10.82
C PHE A 89 -41.20 -63.40 -9.47
N PHE A 90 -40.60 -62.99 -8.35
CA PHE A 90 -41.12 -63.28 -7.02
C PHE A 90 -42.46 -62.56 -6.77
N MET A 91 -42.57 -61.27 -7.09
CA MET A 91 -43.80 -60.49 -6.88
C MET A 91 -44.97 -60.93 -7.75
N GLU A 92 -44.71 -61.49 -8.94
CA GLU A 92 -45.76 -61.95 -9.85
C GLU A 92 -46.66 -63.03 -9.23
N ASP A 93 -46.13 -63.87 -8.33
CA ASP A 93 -46.87 -64.94 -7.67
C ASP A 93 -47.75 -64.46 -6.48
N PHE A 94 -47.48 -63.26 -5.93
CA PHE A 94 -48.20 -62.74 -4.74
C PHE A 94 -49.37 -61.82 -5.10
N LYS A 95 -50.52 -62.38 -5.50
CA LYS A 95 -51.69 -61.60 -5.96
C LYS A 95 -52.20 -60.55 -4.96
N THR A 96 -52.21 -60.83 -3.66
CA THR A 96 -52.77 -59.93 -2.62
C THR A 96 -51.80 -58.84 -2.18
N TYR A 97 -50.49 -59.14 -2.13
CA TYR A 97 -49.47 -58.22 -1.62
C TYR A 97 -48.67 -57.49 -2.72
N LYS A 98 -48.84 -57.89 -3.99
CA LYS A 98 -48.17 -57.30 -5.15
C LYS A 98 -48.28 -55.77 -5.22
N PRO A 99 -49.43 -55.11 -4.97
CA PRO A 99 -49.49 -53.64 -5.02
C PRO A 99 -48.55 -52.95 -4.02
N LEU A 100 -48.45 -53.49 -2.80
CA LEU A 100 -47.56 -52.95 -1.77
C LEU A 100 -46.08 -53.18 -2.11
N LEU A 101 -45.73 -54.40 -2.55
CA LEU A 101 -44.35 -54.72 -2.93
C LEU A 101 -43.89 -53.92 -4.17
N CYS A 102 -44.80 -53.70 -5.13
CA CYS A 102 -44.54 -52.83 -6.28
C CYS A 102 -44.34 -51.37 -5.87
N ALA A 103 -45.15 -50.86 -4.93
CA ALA A 103 -44.97 -49.50 -4.41
C ALA A 103 -43.61 -49.34 -3.72
N ILE A 104 -43.23 -50.29 -2.87
CA ILE A 104 -41.91 -50.30 -2.20
C ILE A 104 -40.79 -50.35 -3.24
N LYS A 105 -40.87 -51.25 -4.24
CA LYS A 105 -39.88 -51.32 -5.33
C LYS A 105 -39.77 -49.98 -6.05
N ASN A 106 -40.90 -49.41 -6.46
CA ASN A 106 -40.94 -48.16 -7.22
C ASN A 106 -40.28 -47.00 -6.47
N GLU A 107 -40.46 -46.88 -5.15
CA GLU A 107 -39.78 -45.86 -4.34
C GLU A 107 -38.25 -45.99 -4.38
N TYR A 108 -37.73 -47.21 -4.25
CA TYR A 108 -36.28 -47.45 -4.38
C TYR A 108 -35.77 -47.20 -5.80
N GLU A 109 -36.56 -47.56 -6.82
CA GLU A 109 -36.23 -47.31 -8.22
C GLU A 109 -36.13 -45.82 -8.55
N VAL A 110 -37.14 -45.05 -8.12
CA VAL A 110 -37.16 -43.59 -8.30
C VAL A 110 -36.01 -42.95 -7.54
N THR A 111 -35.72 -43.40 -6.31
CA THR A 111 -34.60 -42.88 -5.51
C THR A 111 -33.25 -43.18 -6.16
N LEU A 112 -33.03 -44.38 -6.69
CA LEU A 112 -31.79 -44.75 -7.39
C LEU A 112 -31.64 -43.95 -8.69
N ALA A 113 -32.72 -43.74 -9.45
CA ALA A 113 -32.71 -42.89 -10.64
C ALA A 113 -32.33 -41.44 -10.29
N HIS A 114 -32.92 -40.89 -9.23
CA HIS A 114 -32.58 -39.55 -8.73
C HIS A 114 -31.11 -39.45 -8.32
N GLN A 115 -30.56 -40.44 -7.62
CA GLN A 115 -29.14 -40.46 -7.25
C GLN A 115 -28.21 -40.53 -8.45
N ARG A 116 -28.53 -41.36 -9.46
CA ARG A 116 -27.78 -41.42 -10.72
C ARG A 116 -27.76 -40.08 -11.45
N GLU A 117 -28.91 -39.41 -11.50
CA GLU A 117 -29.02 -38.10 -12.13
C GLU A 117 -28.20 -37.04 -11.36
N ARG A 118 -28.25 -37.09 -10.02
CA ARG A 118 -27.38 -36.24 -9.19
C ARG A 118 -25.90 -36.51 -9.46
N ILE A 119 -25.47 -37.77 -9.57
CA ILE A 119 -24.08 -38.11 -9.90
C ILE A 119 -23.72 -37.49 -11.25
N ARG A 120 -24.50 -37.75 -12.31
CA ARG A 120 -24.27 -37.20 -13.65
C ARG A 120 -24.17 -35.67 -13.66
N SER A 121 -25.00 -34.99 -12.88
CA SER A 121 -24.96 -33.52 -12.77
C SER A 121 -23.67 -33.00 -12.13
N LEU A 122 -22.99 -33.81 -11.30
CA LEU A 122 -21.74 -33.45 -10.63
C LEU A 122 -20.49 -33.69 -11.51
N GLU A 123 -20.54 -34.58 -12.51
CA GLU A 123 -19.40 -34.83 -13.41
C GLU A 123 -18.89 -33.57 -14.14
N PRO A 124 -19.75 -32.72 -14.73
CA PRO A 124 -19.33 -31.46 -15.34
C PRO A 124 -18.65 -30.51 -14.34
N LEU A 125 -19.12 -30.46 -13.09
CA LEU A 125 -18.49 -29.63 -12.06
C LEU A 125 -17.09 -30.13 -11.71
N LYS A 126 -16.88 -31.45 -11.62
CA LYS A 126 -15.55 -32.03 -11.41
C LYS A 126 -14.61 -31.69 -12.57
N ALA A 127 -15.09 -31.79 -13.82
CA ALA A 127 -14.32 -31.43 -15.00
C ALA A 127 -13.96 -29.93 -15.01
N MET A 128 -14.90 -29.06 -14.66
CA MET A 128 -14.66 -27.62 -14.55
C MET A 128 -13.63 -27.32 -13.46
N LEU A 129 -13.72 -27.98 -12.29
CA LEU A 129 -12.76 -27.81 -11.20
C LEU A 129 -11.34 -28.19 -11.64
N VAL A 130 -11.16 -29.29 -12.38
CA VAL A 130 -9.86 -29.70 -12.92
C VAL A 130 -9.33 -28.63 -13.88
N SER A 131 -10.17 -28.13 -14.80
CA SER A 131 -9.75 -27.09 -15.74
C SER A 131 -9.35 -25.79 -15.03
N VAL A 132 -10.10 -25.37 -14.01
CA VAL A 132 -9.75 -24.19 -13.20
C VAL A 132 -8.44 -24.43 -12.43
N SER A 133 -8.24 -25.62 -11.87
CA SER A 133 -6.97 -25.98 -11.22
C SER A 133 -5.79 -25.88 -12.18
N GLU A 134 -5.91 -26.46 -13.38
CA GLU A 134 -4.87 -26.39 -14.42
C GLU A 134 -4.60 -24.95 -14.86
N GLN A 135 -5.63 -24.10 -14.94
CA GLN A 135 -5.46 -22.68 -15.25
C GLN A 135 -4.73 -21.93 -14.14
N CYS A 136 -5.05 -22.21 -12.88
CA CYS A 136 -4.33 -21.65 -11.73
C CYS A 136 -2.87 -22.08 -11.73
N ASP A 137 -2.59 -23.37 -11.96
CA ASP A 137 -1.24 -23.91 -12.02
C ASP A 137 -0.41 -23.26 -13.14
N LYS A 138 -0.99 -23.06 -14.32
CA LYS A 138 -0.36 -22.32 -15.42
C LYS A 138 -0.03 -20.89 -15.03
N ARG A 139 -0.98 -20.18 -14.40
CA ARG A 139 -0.78 -18.80 -13.95
C ARG A 139 0.35 -18.69 -12.93
N ILE A 140 0.42 -19.64 -12.02
CA ILE A 140 1.48 -19.74 -11.01
C ILE A 140 2.83 -19.97 -11.71
N GLN A 141 2.91 -20.87 -12.69
CA GLN A 141 4.13 -21.12 -13.46
C GLN A 141 4.61 -19.89 -14.23
N GLU A 142 3.71 -19.17 -14.89
CA GLU A 142 4.03 -17.93 -15.62
C GLU A 142 4.61 -16.85 -14.70
N ILE A 143 4.05 -16.71 -13.49
CA ILE A 143 4.57 -15.78 -12.48
C ILE A 143 5.98 -16.21 -12.05
N TYR A 144 6.19 -17.49 -11.73
CA TYR A 144 7.51 -17.99 -11.34
C TYR A 144 8.57 -17.80 -12.45
N GLU A 145 8.20 -17.99 -13.71
CA GLU A 145 9.12 -17.77 -14.84
C GLU A 145 9.48 -16.30 -15.01
N LYS A 146 8.50 -15.39 -14.87
CA LYS A 146 8.73 -13.94 -14.89
C LYS A 146 9.63 -13.50 -13.75
N GLU A 147 9.34 -13.91 -12.51
CA GLU A 147 10.16 -13.59 -11.35
C GLU A 147 11.60 -14.10 -11.52
N LYS A 148 11.76 -15.33 -12.04
CA LYS A 148 13.09 -15.89 -12.32
C LYS A 148 13.86 -15.08 -13.37
N HIS A 149 13.18 -14.59 -14.41
CA HIS A 149 13.80 -13.74 -15.43
C HIS A 149 14.21 -12.40 -14.83
N GLU A 150 13.33 -11.75 -14.06
CA GLU A 150 13.60 -10.47 -13.40
C GLU A 150 14.75 -10.56 -12.39
N VAL A 151 14.78 -11.61 -11.58
CA VAL A 151 15.90 -11.87 -10.65
C VAL A 151 17.22 -12.03 -11.42
N LYS A 152 17.19 -12.63 -12.61
CA LYS A 152 18.39 -12.78 -13.45
C LYS A 152 18.85 -11.45 -14.02
N THR A 153 17.94 -10.61 -14.53
CA THR A 153 18.28 -9.29 -15.07
C THR A 153 18.81 -8.36 -13.98
N LEU A 154 18.15 -8.32 -12.81
CA LEU A 154 18.60 -7.53 -11.66
C LEU A 154 19.98 -7.97 -11.15
N LYS A 155 20.29 -9.27 -11.17
CA LYS A 155 21.64 -9.76 -10.83
C LYS A 155 22.69 -9.27 -11.82
N MET A 156 22.41 -9.32 -13.11
CA MET A 156 23.32 -8.81 -14.14
C MET A 156 23.55 -7.30 -13.99
N GLU A 157 22.50 -6.53 -13.72
CA GLU A 157 22.61 -5.09 -13.47
C GLU A 157 23.41 -4.79 -12.21
N LYS A 158 23.16 -5.50 -11.11
CA LYS A 158 23.94 -5.38 -9.86
C LYS A 158 25.43 -5.59 -10.12
N ASP A 159 25.79 -6.63 -10.88
CA ASP A 159 27.19 -6.94 -11.18
C ASP A 159 27.83 -5.88 -12.09
N ASN A 160 27.07 -5.31 -13.02
CA ASN A 160 27.53 -4.19 -13.86
C ASN A 160 27.75 -2.92 -13.04
N LEU A 161 26.82 -2.58 -12.13
CA LEU A 161 26.94 -1.43 -11.25
C LEU A 161 28.12 -1.58 -10.29
N LEU A 162 28.37 -2.78 -9.77
CA LEU A 162 29.54 -3.04 -8.93
C LEU A 162 30.85 -2.81 -9.69
N LYS A 163 30.96 -3.29 -10.93
CA LYS A 163 32.12 -3.00 -11.79
C LYS A 163 32.32 -1.51 -12.03
N MET A 164 31.23 -0.76 -12.27
CA MET A 164 31.30 0.68 -12.46
C MET A 164 31.78 1.39 -11.19
N ILE A 165 31.28 0.97 -10.02
CA ILE A 165 31.72 1.50 -8.73
C ILE A 165 33.22 1.26 -8.52
N ASP A 166 33.71 0.07 -8.84
CA ASP A 166 35.13 -0.26 -8.69
C ASP A 166 36.00 0.56 -9.66
N ASN A 167 35.60 0.71 -10.92
CA ASN A 167 36.28 1.60 -11.88
C ASN A 167 36.35 3.05 -11.36
N LEU A 168 35.24 3.60 -10.87
CA LEU A 168 35.20 4.97 -10.34
C LEU A 168 36.05 5.13 -9.08
N LYS A 169 36.15 4.09 -8.24
CA LYS A 169 37.08 4.10 -7.08
C LYS A 169 38.53 4.12 -7.54
N ASP A 170 38.88 3.33 -8.55
CA ASP A 170 40.24 3.30 -9.10
C ASP A 170 40.61 4.65 -9.74
N GLU A 171 39.69 5.25 -10.50
CA GLU A 171 39.85 6.60 -11.04
C GLU A 171 40.04 7.65 -9.94
N LYS A 172 39.24 7.57 -8.87
CA LYS A 172 39.40 8.46 -7.70
C LYS A 172 40.79 8.32 -7.07
N ILE A 173 41.27 7.09 -6.87
CA ILE A 173 42.60 6.83 -6.30
C ILE A 173 43.69 7.39 -7.21
N SER A 174 43.58 7.16 -8.53
CA SER A 174 44.49 7.69 -9.54
C SER A 174 44.54 9.22 -9.55
N LEU A 175 43.38 9.88 -9.56
CA LEU A 175 43.28 11.33 -9.52
C LEU A 175 43.82 11.90 -8.20
N GLN A 176 43.54 11.24 -7.07
CA GLN A 176 44.07 11.67 -5.78
C GLN A 176 45.60 11.56 -5.72
N ALA A 177 46.19 10.51 -6.30
CA ALA A 177 47.63 10.39 -6.43
C ALA A 177 48.23 11.51 -7.32
N GLN A 178 47.57 11.88 -8.42
CA GLN A 178 47.98 13.00 -9.26
C GLN A 178 47.91 14.34 -8.51
N VAL A 179 46.85 14.58 -7.73
CA VAL A 179 46.73 15.77 -6.89
C VAL A 179 47.86 15.84 -5.86
N SER A 180 48.16 14.74 -5.17
CA SER A 180 49.27 14.71 -4.21
C SER A 180 50.62 15.00 -4.88
N LYS A 181 50.85 14.46 -6.08
CA LYS A 181 52.08 14.73 -6.83
C LYS A 181 52.20 16.20 -7.25
N LEU A 182 51.11 16.80 -7.76
CA LEU A 182 51.10 18.21 -8.13
C LEU A 182 51.28 19.13 -6.92
N GLN A 183 50.76 18.74 -5.75
CA GLN A 183 51.01 19.45 -4.51
C GLN A 183 52.50 19.41 -4.13
N GLU A 184 53.14 18.24 -4.20
CA GLU A 184 54.59 18.09 -3.96
C GLU A 184 55.43 18.92 -4.95
N GLU A 185 55.11 18.85 -6.25
CA GLU A 185 55.79 19.64 -7.29
C GLU A 185 55.63 21.15 -7.05
N MET A 186 54.46 21.60 -6.56
CA MET A 186 54.20 22.99 -6.21
C MET A 186 55.04 23.45 -5.02
N GLU A 187 55.11 22.65 -3.95
CA GLU A 187 55.96 22.94 -2.78
C GLU A 187 57.44 23.04 -3.16
N ASP A 188 57.91 22.14 -4.03
CA ASP A 188 59.28 22.17 -4.57
C ASP A 188 59.58 23.46 -5.33
N VAL A 189 58.64 23.92 -6.15
CA VAL A 189 58.78 25.18 -6.90
C VAL A 189 58.78 26.38 -5.94
N TYR A 190 57.89 26.40 -4.94
CA TYR A 190 57.88 27.45 -3.93
C TYR A 190 59.19 27.51 -3.14
N LEU A 191 59.75 26.36 -2.77
CA LEU A 191 61.03 26.27 -2.09
C LEU A 191 62.17 26.84 -2.97
N LYS A 192 62.21 26.47 -4.26
CA LYS A 192 63.19 27.02 -5.22
C LYS A 192 63.07 28.53 -5.35
N TYR A 193 61.85 29.06 -5.50
CA TYR A 193 61.59 30.50 -5.58
C TYR A 193 62.08 31.22 -4.32
N ARG A 194 61.80 30.67 -3.14
CA ARG A 194 62.27 31.24 -1.86
C ARG A 194 63.80 31.28 -1.79
N ASN A 195 64.46 30.17 -2.13
CA ASN A 195 65.92 30.07 -2.15
C ASN A 195 66.53 31.09 -3.12
N GLU A 196 65.91 31.29 -4.29
CA GLU A 196 66.35 32.29 -5.26
C GLU A 196 66.19 33.71 -4.73
N CYS A 197 65.06 34.03 -4.08
CA CYS A 197 64.87 35.32 -3.43
C CYS A 197 65.92 35.60 -2.36
N ASP A 198 66.24 34.60 -1.53
CA ASP A 198 67.25 34.75 -0.48
C ASP A 198 68.66 34.89 -1.07
N ALA A 199 69.00 34.16 -2.13
CA ALA A 199 70.25 34.35 -2.88
C ALA A 199 70.37 35.76 -3.51
N ARG A 200 69.27 36.28 -4.09
CA ARG A 200 69.23 37.65 -4.64
C ARG A 200 69.44 38.71 -3.56
N LYS A 201 68.87 38.54 -2.37
CA LYS A 201 69.09 39.46 -1.24
C LYS A 201 70.56 39.49 -0.82
N LEU A 202 71.20 38.33 -0.72
CA LEU A 202 72.63 38.23 -0.41
C LEU A 202 73.47 38.93 -1.48
N LEU A 203 73.19 38.68 -2.75
CA LEU A 203 73.91 39.31 -3.87
C LEU A 203 73.74 40.85 -3.91
N ILE A 204 72.56 41.36 -3.56
CA ILE A 204 72.33 42.81 -3.41
C ILE A 204 73.18 43.37 -2.26
N SER A 205 73.27 42.65 -1.14
CA SER A 205 74.12 43.02 -0.01
C SER A 205 75.59 43.11 -0.44
N ASP A 206 76.08 42.07 -1.12
CA ASP A 206 77.47 42.00 -1.62
C ASP A 206 77.75 43.13 -2.63
N ILE A 207 76.83 43.41 -3.56
CA ILE A 207 76.96 44.52 -4.52
C ILE A 207 77.04 45.87 -3.79
N ASN A 208 76.23 46.07 -2.76
CA ASN A 208 76.25 47.31 -1.99
C ASN A 208 77.57 47.46 -1.23
N GLU A 209 78.08 46.38 -0.62
CA GLU A 209 79.37 46.37 0.05
C GLU A 209 80.53 46.68 -0.91
N LEU A 210 80.55 46.03 -2.08
CA LEU A 210 81.53 46.31 -3.14
C LEU A 210 81.44 47.75 -3.66
N LYS A 211 80.24 48.31 -3.80
CA LYS A 211 80.06 49.73 -4.17
C LYS A 211 80.64 50.66 -3.12
N HIS A 212 80.43 50.39 -1.84
CA HIS A 212 81.04 51.16 -0.76
C HIS A 212 82.58 51.07 -0.82
N GLN A 213 83.14 49.87 -1.00
CA GLN A 213 84.59 49.69 -1.17
C GLN A 213 85.14 50.42 -2.40
N GLN A 214 84.41 50.41 -3.52
CA GLN A 214 84.81 51.11 -4.73
C GLN A 214 84.75 52.63 -4.56
N GLU A 215 83.74 53.16 -3.87
CA GLU A 215 83.64 54.58 -3.58
C GLU A 215 84.77 55.03 -2.63
N ASP A 216 85.12 54.21 -1.63
CA ASP A 216 86.27 54.44 -0.76
C ASP A 216 87.60 54.42 -1.55
N LEU A 217 87.74 53.51 -2.51
CA LEU A 217 88.90 53.46 -3.42
C LEU A 217 88.94 54.63 -4.42
N ARG A 218 87.79 55.11 -4.88
CA ARG A 218 87.68 56.30 -5.74
C ARG A 218 88.05 57.58 -4.99
N LEU A 219 87.63 57.72 -3.74
CA LEU A 219 88.08 58.78 -2.85
C LEU A 219 89.60 58.72 -2.59
N SER A 220 90.24 57.56 -2.85
CA SER A 220 91.68 57.33 -2.72
C SER A 220 92.48 57.53 -4.03
N GLN A 221 91.80 57.64 -5.18
CA GLN A 221 92.42 57.77 -6.50
C GLN A 221 91.89 59.01 -7.23
N ASP A 222 92.32 60.18 -6.77
CA ASP A 222 92.33 61.37 -7.62
C ASP A 222 93.67 61.37 -8.38
N HIS A 223 93.67 61.01 -9.66
CA HIS A 223 94.45 61.69 -10.72
C HIS A 223 94.36 61.04 -12.11
N LYS A 224 94.16 61.94 -13.08
CA LYS A 224 94.69 62.02 -14.46
C LYS A 224 94.04 61.13 -15.53
N GLU A 225 93.21 61.74 -16.36
CA GLU A 225 93.56 62.42 -17.64
C GLU A 225 93.75 61.43 -18.79
N GLN A 226 92.87 61.53 -19.79
CA GLN A 226 93.34 61.87 -21.13
C GLN A 226 92.21 62.47 -21.96
N GLY A 227 92.45 63.70 -22.41
CA GLY A 227 91.52 64.50 -23.17
C GLY A 227 91.44 64.02 -24.61
N GLU A 228 90.26 63.55 -24.98
CA GLU A 228 89.72 63.85 -26.31
C GLU A 228 89.18 65.28 -26.28
N ASP A 229 89.29 66.00 -27.40
CA ASP A 229 88.85 67.39 -27.53
C ASP A 229 87.42 67.55 -26.97
N PRO A 230 87.20 68.37 -25.92
CA PRO A 230 85.92 68.47 -25.20
C PRO A 230 84.77 68.85 -26.12
N VAL A 231 85.05 69.51 -27.25
CA VAL A 231 84.06 69.87 -28.25
C VAL A 231 83.63 68.64 -29.07
N THR A 232 84.57 67.77 -29.47
CA THR A 232 84.26 66.53 -30.19
C THR A 232 83.51 65.52 -29.31
N LEU A 233 83.90 65.40 -28.04
CA LEU A 233 83.20 64.60 -27.05
C LEU A 233 81.77 65.12 -26.81
N ALA A 234 81.59 66.44 -26.69
CA ALA A 234 80.27 67.03 -26.52
C ALA A 234 79.38 66.85 -27.77
N ILE A 235 79.95 66.87 -28.97
CA ILE A 235 79.23 66.57 -30.22
C ILE A 235 78.86 65.08 -30.27
N ALA A 236 79.80 64.17 -30.02
CA ALA A 236 79.57 62.73 -30.02
C ALA A 236 78.56 62.29 -28.95
N LEU A 237 78.64 62.86 -27.74
CA LEU A 237 77.71 62.61 -26.63
C LEU A 237 76.30 63.11 -26.98
N ARG A 238 76.19 64.30 -27.58
CA ARG A 238 74.91 64.83 -28.06
C ARG A 238 74.32 64.00 -29.19
N MET A 239 75.14 63.49 -30.11
CA MET A 239 74.70 62.56 -31.15
C MET A 239 74.23 61.23 -30.53
N ALA A 240 74.99 60.65 -29.60
CA ALA A 240 74.62 59.43 -28.91
C ALA A 240 73.32 59.57 -28.10
N HIS A 241 73.12 60.70 -27.41
CA HIS A 241 71.87 61.02 -26.71
C HIS A 241 70.70 61.18 -27.69
N SER A 242 70.93 61.81 -28.85
CA SER A 242 69.90 61.94 -29.88
C SER A 242 69.51 60.59 -30.47
N ASP A 243 70.48 59.71 -30.74
CA ASP A 243 70.23 58.38 -31.30
C ASP A 243 69.60 57.43 -30.27
N LEU A 244 69.99 57.54 -29.00
CA LEU A 244 69.32 56.84 -27.90
C LEU A 244 67.86 57.30 -27.76
N ALA A 245 67.59 58.60 -27.87
CA ALA A 245 66.22 59.11 -27.83
C ALA A 245 65.38 58.59 -29.02
N LYS A 246 65.95 58.54 -30.24
CA LYS A 246 65.26 57.99 -31.43
C LYS A 246 64.95 56.51 -31.25
N THR A 247 65.95 55.70 -30.87
CA THR A 247 65.76 54.26 -30.65
C THR A 247 64.80 53.95 -29.51
N GLN A 248 64.78 54.77 -28.45
CA GLN A 248 63.81 54.63 -27.36
C GLN A 248 62.38 54.94 -27.83
N VAL A 249 62.20 55.97 -28.66
CA VAL A 249 60.89 56.28 -29.29
C VAL A 249 60.46 55.14 -30.20
N GLU A 250 61.34 54.64 -31.07
CA GLU A 250 61.06 53.51 -31.96
C GLU A 250 60.69 52.23 -31.19
N LEU A 251 61.38 51.95 -30.09
CA LEU A 251 61.10 50.81 -29.22
C LEU A 251 59.77 50.98 -28.47
N ASN A 252 59.43 52.21 -28.07
CA ASN A 252 58.15 52.51 -27.44
C ASN A 252 56.99 52.41 -28.46
N THR A 253 57.18 52.87 -29.69
CA THR A 253 56.19 52.69 -30.77
C THR A 253 56.03 51.20 -31.10
N LEU A 254 57.12 50.44 -31.21
CA LEU A 254 57.06 49.00 -31.44
C LEU A 254 56.36 48.27 -30.26
N LYS A 255 56.64 48.65 -29.00
CA LYS A 255 55.94 48.06 -27.86
C LYS A 255 54.45 48.39 -27.84
N ALA A 256 54.06 49.58 -28.28
CA ALA A 256 52.65 49.96 -28.40
C ALA A 256 51.97 49.20 -29.55
N ASP A 257 52.60 49.13 -30.72
CA ASP A 257 52.05 48.45 -31.91
C ASP A 257 51.90 46.93 -31.71
N TYR A 258 52.78 46.31 -30.91
CA TYR A 258 52.76 44.88 -30.61
C TYR A 258 52.16 44.53 -29.24
N GLY A 259 51.68 45.51 -28.48
CA GLY A 259 51.08 45.29 -27.16
C GLY A 259 49.79 44.49 -27.19
N ASP A 260 49.00 44.65 -28.27
CA ASP A 260 47.69 44.02 -28.44
C ASP A 260 47.71 42.78 -29.35
N VAL A 261 48.89 42.37 -29.83
CA VAL A 261 49.03 41.29 -30.81
C VAL A 261 49.36 39.98 -30.11
N VAL A 262 48.51 38.97 -30.28
CA VAL A 262 48.73 37.63 -29.73
C VAL A 262 49.74 36.87 -30.61
N PRO A 263 50.81 36.30 -30.03
CA PRO A 263 51.77 35.47 -30.78
C PRO A 263 51.07 34.33 -31.53
N ARG A 264 51.43 34.12 -32.79
CA ARG A 264 50.78 33.13 -33.68
C ARG A 264 50.71 31.72 -33.09
N ARG A 265 51.77 31.29 -32.39
CA ARG A 265 51.79 30.00 -31.68
C ARG A 265 50.67 29.89 -30.63
N ASP A 266 50.44 30.96 -29.88
CA ASP A 266 49.45 30.97 -28.82
C ASP A 266 48.03 31.11 -29.39
N PHE A 267 47.87 31.84 -30.50
CA PHE A 267 46.65 31.84 -31.30
C PHE A 267 46.30 30.45 -31.84
N GLU A 268 47.22 29.77 -32.52
CA GLU A 268 47.00 28.41 -33.06
C GLU A 268 46.72 27.39 -31.94
N LYS A 269 47.34 27.57 -30.77
CA LYS A 269 47.02 26.77 -29.57
C LYS A 269 45.59 27.03 -29.10
N GLN A 270 45.17 28.30 -29.01
CA GLN A 270 43.82 28.65 -28.60
C GLN A 270 42.76 28.20 -29.62
N GLU A 271 43.03 28.32 -30.91
CA GLU A 271 42.17 27.85 -31.99
C GLU A 271 41.91 26.35 -31.88
N LYS A 272 42.95 25.54 -31.62
CA LYS A 272 42.79 24.10 -31.35
C LYS A 272 41.92 23.82 -30.13
N THR A 273 42.13 24.54 -29.03
CA THR A 273 41.29 24.36 -27.83
C THR A 273 39.85 24.77 -28.06
N LEU A 274 39.61 25.84 -28.84
CA LEU A 274 38.27 26.26 -29.22
C LEU A 274 37.60 25.20 -30.09
N ALA A 275 38.29 24.64 -31.07
CA ALA A 275 37.75 23.57 -31.92
C ALA A 275 37.30 22.35 -31.08
N VAL A 276 38.13 21.90 -30.13
CA VAL A 276 37.78 20.79 -29.22
C VAL A 276 36.59 21.16 -28.33
N CYS A 277 36.55 22.39 -27.80
CA CYS A 277 35.44 22.86 -27.00
C CYS A 277 34.13 22.91 -27.81
N VAL A 278 34.19 23.36 -29.07
CA VAL A 278 33.03 23.42 -29.97
C VAL A 278 32.49 22.01 -30.24
N GLU A 279 33.36 21.06 -30.58
CA GLU A 279 32.95 19.66 -30.81
C GLU A 279 32.28 19.05 -29.56
N LYS A 280 32.85 19.32 -28.37
CA LYS A 280 32.26 18.88 -27.10
C LYS A 280 30.88 19.51 -26.87
N THR A 281 30.71 20.79 -27.16
CA THR A 281 29.40 21.45 -27.02
C THR A 281 28.37 20.91 -27.99
N GLU A 282 28.75 20.60 -29.23
CA GLU A 282 27.86 19.98 -30.22
C GLU A 282 27.43 18.57 -29.79
N LEU A 283 28.34 17.79 -29.24
CA LEU A 283 28.05 16.45 -28.71
C LEU A 283 27.08 16.52 -27.53
N LEU A 284 27.36 17.38 -26.54
CA LEU A 284 26.46 17.59 -25.41
C LEU A 284 25.07 18.08 -25.84
N GLN A 285 25.01 18.91 -26.87
CA GLN A 285 23.74 19.39 -27.41
C GLN A 285 22.94 18.27 -28.08
N LYS A 286 23.61 17.33 -28.78
CA LYS A 286 22.97 16.12 -29.32
C LYS A 286 22.45 15.23 -28.20
N ASP A 287 23.25 14.97 -27.17
CA ASP A 287 22.84 14.14 -26.02
C ASP A 287 21.64 14.73 -25.29
N LEU A 288 21.64 16.04 -25.06
CA LEU A 288 20.52 16.76 -24.43
C LEU A 288 19.25 16.61 -25.28
N SER A 289 19.35 16.77 -26.60
CA SER A 289 18.21 16.58 -27.51
C SER A 289 17.68 15.14 -27.53
N GLN A 290 18.55 14.15 -27.35
CA GLN A 290 18.16 12.75 -27.22
C GLN A 290 17.45 12.51 -25.89
N LEU A 291 18.03 12.96 -24.77
CA LEU A 291 17.44 12.81 -23.44
C LEU A 291 16.05 13.47 -23.36
N GLN A 292 15.88 14.63 -23.99
CA GLN A 292 14.58 15.29 -24.10
C GLN A 292 13.54 14.44 -24.85
N ARG A 293 13.93 13.76 -25.94
CA ARG A 293 13.03 12.85 -26.68
C ARG A 293 12.65 11.64 -25.85
N GLU A 294 13.61 11.02 -25.18
CA GLU A 294 13.39 9.88 -24.29
C GLU A 294 12.47 10.27 -23.12
N HIS A 295 12.72 11.41 -22.48
CA HIS A 295 11.88 11.92 -21.40
C HIS A 295 10.43 12.16 -21.86
N LYS A 296 10.25 12.76 -23.05
CA LYS A 296 8.91 12.95 -23.63
C LYS A 296 8.20 11.62 -23.89
N SER A 297 8.93 10.61 -24.40
CA SER A 297 8.38 9.26 -24.61
C SER A 297 7.98 8.60 -23.29
N LEU A 298 8.82 8.70 -22.25
CA LEU A 298 8.52 8.17 -20.92
C LEU A 298 7.30 8.85 -20.29
N LEU A 299 7.17 10.16 -20.45
CA LEU A 299 5.98 10.92 -20.03
C LEU A 299 4.70 10.39 -20.68
N GLN A 300 4.75 10.10 -21.99
CA GLN A 300 3.61 9.56 -22.72
C GLN A 300 3.23 8.16 -22.22
N ILE A 301 4.22 7.27 -22.02
CA ILE A 301 3.98 5.92 -21.49
C ILE A 301 3.42 5.99 -20.07
N ASN A 302 3.97 6.84 -19.21
CA ASN A 302 3.48 7.03 -17.86
C ASN A 302 2.01 7.49 -17.86
N GLN A 303 1.66 8.44 -18.72
CA GLN A 303 0.28 8.89 -18.88
C GLN A 303 -0.66 7.75 -19.29
N GLN A 304 -0.24 6.86 -20.19
CA GLN A 304 -1.03 5.67 -20.57
C GLN A 304 -1.18 4.69 -19.40
N VAL A 305 -0.10 4.38 -18.69
CA VAL A 305 -0.15 3.47 -17.52
C VAL A 305 -1.05 4.02 -16.42
N VAL A 306 -1.04 5.33 -16.19
CA VAL A 306 -1.92 6.00 -15.23
C VAL A 306 -3.39 5.86 -15.65
N GLN A 307 -3.70 6.04 -16.94
CA GLN A 307 -5.06 5.85 -17.47
C GLN A 307 -5.54 4.40 -17.32
N GLU A 308 -4.67 3.43 -17.64
CA GLU A 308 -4.98 2.00 -17.48
C GLU A 308 -5.21 1.63 -16.01
N ARG A 309 -4.36 2.12 -15.10
CA ARG A 309 -4.53 1.95 -13.66
C ARG A 309 -5.88 2.49 -13.21
N ASP A 310 -6.23 3.71 -13.58
CA ASP A 310 -7.47 4.36 -13.15
C ASP A 310 -8.70 3.62 -13.68
N TYR A 311 -8.63 3.13 -14.92
CA TYR A 311 -9.65 2.27 -15.51
C TYR A 311 -9.83 0.97 -14.70
N LEU A 312 -8.74 0.26 -14.41
CA LEU A 312 -8.78 -0.99 -13.64
C LEU A 312 -9.24 -0.77 -12.20
N SER A 313 -8.84 0.32 -11.55
CA SER A 313 -9.32 0.67 -10.21
C SER A 313 -10.83 0.88 -10.20
N LYS A 314 -11.36 1.58 -11.21
CA LYS A 314 -12.81 1.78 -11.34
C LYS A 314 -13.55 0.46 -11.59
N ASP A 315 -13.03 -0.39 -12.47
CA ASP A 315 -13.63 -1.68 -12.77
C ASP A 315 -13.64 -2.60 -11.54
N LEU A 316 -12.57 -2.59 -10.74
CA LEU A 316 -12.52 -3.29 -9.45
C LEU A 316 -13.54 -2.77 -8.45
N GLU A 317 -13.73 -1.45 -8.34
CA GLU A 317 -14.77 -0.87 -7.48
C GLU A 317 -16.17 -1.33 -7.91
N ASP A 318 -16.44 -1.34 -9.21
CA ASP A 318 -17.74 -1.77 -9.75
C ASP A 318 -17.97 -3.28 -9.56
N LEU A 319 -16.91 -4.09 -9.68
CA LEU A 319 -16.96 -5.52 -9.37
C LEU A 319 -17.20 -5.76 -7.86
N GLN A 320 -16.54 -5.00 -6.98
CA GLN A 320 -16.75 -5.11 -5.53
C GLN A 320 -18.18 -4.70 -5.12
N ARG A 321 -18.73 -3.66 -5.76
CA ARG A 321 -20.12 -3.24 -5.58
C ARG A 321 -21.13 -4.32 -6.00
N SER A 322 -20.84 -5.06 -7.07
CA SER A 322 -21.74 -6.09 -7.60
C SER A 322 -21.58 -7.46 -6.92
N THR A 323 -20.42 -7.77 -6.35
CA THR A 323 -20.11 -9.11 -5.80
C THR A 323 -20.39 -9.22 -4.30
N SER A 324 -20.45 -8.11 -3.55
CA SER A 324 -20.90 -8.14 -2.16
C SER A 324 -22.43 -8.28 -2.11
N PRO A 325 -23.01 -9.35 -1.55
CA PRO A 325 -24.45 -9.41 -1.32
C PRO A 325 -24.81 -8.27 -0.37
N GLY A 326 -25.41 -7.21 -0.93
CA GLY A 326 -25.87 -6.08 -0.13
C GLY A 326 -26.87 -6.54 0.93
N PRO A 327 -26.94 -5.88 2.10
CA PRO A 327 -28.01 -6.11 3.04
C PRO A 327 -29.36 -5.90 2.34
N LEU A 328 -30.28 -6.85 2.52
CA LEU A 328 -31.63 -6.78 1.97
C LEU A 328 -32.45 -5.73 2.74
N TRP A 329 -32.34 -4.47 2.34
CA TRP A 329 -33.04 -3.33 2.95
C TRP A 329 -34.56 -3.47 2.95
N GLU A 330 -35.11 -4.27 2.03
CA GLU A 330 -36.53 -4.62 1.98
C GLU A 330 -37.00 -5.29 3.27
N LYS A 331 -36.15 -6.08 3.94
CA LYS A 331 -36.49 -6.72 5.23
C LYS A 331 -36.50 -5.73 6.41
N CYS A 332 -35.82 -4.59 6.29
CA CYS A 332 -35.88 -3.56 7.33
C CYS A 332 -37.28 -2.95 7.44
N VAL A 333 -38.02 -2.95 6.34
CA VAL A 333 -39.38 -2.41 6.26
C VAL A 333 -40.37 -3.24 7.10
N ASP A 334 -40.19 -4.56 7.16
CA ASP A 334 -41.04 -5.48 7.93
C ASP A 334 -40.91 -5.30 9.46
N ILE A 335 -39.76 -4.82 9.92
CA ILE A 335 -39.48 -4.61 11.36
C ILE A 335 -40.08 -3.27 11.84
N PHE A 336 -40.36 -2.32 10.93
CA PHE A 336 -40.75 -0.95 11.27
C PHE A 336 -41.94 -0.42 10.46
N PRO A 337 -43.18 -0.73 10.87
CA PRO A 337 -44.40 -0.31 10.15
C PRO A 337 -44.55 1.22 10.03
N GLU A 338 -44.09 2.00 11.01
CA GLU A 338 -44.14 3.46 10.96
C GLU A 338 -43.09 4.07 10.01
N ILE A 339 -41.97 3.35 9.82
CA ILE A 339 -40.91 3.78 8.91
C ILE A 339 -41.29 3.43 7.48
N PHE A 340 -42.09 2.38 7.22
CA PHE A 340 -42.60 1.97 5.89
C PHE A 340 -43.03 3.16 5.02
N GLN A 341 -43.91 4.02 5.56
CA GLN A 341 -44.50 5.14 4.80
C GLN A 341 -43.48 6.23 4.44
N ARG A 342 -42.35 6.29 5.16
CA ARG A 342 -41.27 7.26 4.97
C ARG A 342 -40.01 6.63 4.40
N TRP A 343 -39.88 5.30 4.43
CA TRP A 343 -38.68 4.56 4.08
C TRP A 343 -38.32 4.81 2.63
N SER A 344 -39.29 4.66 1.72
CA SER A 344 -39.09 4.96 0.29
C SER A 344 -38.55 6.38 0.05
N LYS A 345 -38.99 7.39 0.81
CA LYS A 345 -38.47 8.77 0.71
C LYS A 345 -37.13 8.95 1.41
N LEU A 346 -36.87 8.19 2.47
CA LEU A 346 -35.66 8.25 3.27
C LEU A 346 -34.52 7.44 2.64
N SER A 347 -34.82 6.43 1.83
CA SER A 347 -33.86 5.54 1.19
C SER A 347 -33.47 5.97 -0.22
N ASP A 348 -34.29 6.81 -0.86
CA ASP A 348 -34.06 7.26 -2.23
C ASP A 348 -32.73 8.00 -2.36
N GLY A 349 -31.93 7.61 -3.35
CA GLY A 349 -30.61 8.17 -3.64
C GLY A 349 -29.53 7.97 -2.58
N LYS A 350 -29.75 7.14 -1.54
CA LYS A 350 -28.77 6.93 -0.45
C LYS A 350 -27.93 5.66 -0.61
N THR A 351 -26.67 5.74 -0.17
CA THR A 351 -25.78 4.58 -0.13
C THR A 351 -26.12 3.65 1.03
N SER A 352 -25.65 2.40 0.98
CA SER A 352 -25.85 1.41 2.05
C SER A 352 -25.40 1.91 3.42
N GLY A 353 -24.24 2.58 3.52
CA GLY A 353 -23.78 3.19 4.76
C GLY A 353 -24.70 4.32 5.26
N GLN A 354 -25.16 5.19 4.35
CA GLN A 354 -26.10 6.24 4.70
C GLN A 354 -27.47 5.69 5.14
N LEU A 355 -27.90 4.55 4.60
CA LEU A 355 -29.11 3.85 5.03
C LEU A 355 -28.98 3.31 6.46
N VAL A 356 -27.79 2.80 6.85
CA VAL A 356 -27.51 2.42 8.25
C VAL A 356 -27.69 3.62 9.18
N ASP A 357 -27.09 4.76 8.85
CA ASP A 357 -27.16 5.95 9.70
C ASP A 357 -28.59 6.51 9.81
N VAL A 358 -29.38 6.41 8.73
CA VAL A 358 -30.82 6.75 8.73
C VAL A 358 -31.58 5.81 9.67
N LEU A 359 -31.33 4.51 9.62
CA LEU A 359 -31.94 3.54 10.53
C LEU A 359 -31.56 3.81 11.99
N LEU A 360 -30.28 4.02 12.27
CA LEU A 360 -29.79 4.33 13.62
C LEU A 360 -30.43 5.61 14.17
N THR A 361 -30.59 6.63 13.32
CA THR A 361 -31.26 7.89 13.69
C THR A 361 -32.73 7.67 14.04
N GLU A 362 -33.48 6.91 13.22
CA GLU A 362 -34.90 6.64 13.47
C GLU A 362 -35.14 5.72 14.68
N LEU A 363 -34.30 4.68 14.84
CA LEU A 363 -34.29 3.81 16.01
C LEU A 363 -34.00 4.59 17.29
N GLY A 364 -32.96 5.44 17.26
CA GLY A 364 -32.59 6.27 18.39
C GLY A 364 -33.71 7.23 18.78
N LYS A 365 -34.38 7.87 17.82
CA LYS A 365 -35.52 8.77 18.09
C LYS A 365 -36.66 8.05 18.81
N ARG A 366 -36.95 6.80 18.44
CA ARG A 366 -37.98 5.99 19.10
C ARG A 366 -37.56 5.64 20.53
N ILE A 367 -36.34 5.11 20.70
CA ILE A 367 -35.79 4.76 22.02
C ILE A 367 -35.78 5.98 22.95
N LEU A 368 -35.48 7.16 22.43
CA LEU A 368 -35.53 8.42 23.18
C LEU A 368 -36.95 8.81 23.59
N LYS A 369 -37.95 8.63 22.73
CA LYS A 369 -39.35 8.94 23.06
C LYS A 369 -39.91 8.02 24.15
N ASP A 370 -39.51 6.76 24.12
CA ASP A 370 -39.97 5.72 25.03
C ASP A 370 -39.24 5.75 26.39
N LYS A 371 -38.07 6.39 26.47
CA LYS A 371 -37.30 6.56 27.73
C LYS A 371 -37.74 7.80 28.51
N ASP A 372 -38.22 7.60 29.73
CA ASP A 372 -38.58 8.69 30.64
C ASP A 372 -37.41 9.19 31.50
N PHE A 373 -36.42 8.34 31.76
CA PHE A 373 -35.24 8.67 32.57
C PHE A 373 -33.96 8.14 31.93
N PHE A 374 -32.89 8.92 32.05
CA PHE A 374 -31.52 8.54 31.72
C PHE A 374 -30.77 8.11 32.98
N PRO A 375 -29.92 7.07 32.90
CA PRO A 375 -29.00 6.77 33.99
C PRO A 375 -27.93 7.86 34.07
N GLY A 376 -27.65 8.36 35.28
CA GLY A 376 -26.51 9.23 35.55
C GLY A 376 -25.19 8.53 35.19
N MET A 377 -24.27 9.28 34.59
CA MET A 377 -22.96 8.80 34.12
C MET A 377 -21.89 8.84 35.22
N GLY A 378 -22.23 9.33 36.41
CA GLY A 378 -21.36 9.43 37.57
C GLY A 378 -20.63 10.77 37.69
N THR A 379 -19.92 10.95 38.79
CA THR A 379 -19.23 12.22 39.13
C THR A 379 -17.71 12.20 38.96
N GLY A 380 -17.15 11.09 38.47
CA GLY A 380 -15.70 10.92 38.29
C GLY A 380 -15.08 11.80 37.20
N ASP A 381 -13.75 11.97 37.24
CA ASP A 381 -13.05 12.86 36.31
C ASP A 381 -13.05 12.41 34.85
N ASN A 382 -13.31 11.12 34.61
CA ASN A 382 -13.45 10.52 33.28
C ASN A 382 -14.80 10.86 32.60
N VAL A 383 -15.74 11.46 33.32
CA VAL A 383 -17.06 11.84 32.80
C VAL A 383 -17.01 13.30 32.31
N PRO A 384 -17.52 13.60 31.09
CA PRO A 384 -17.61 14.97 30.61
C PRO A 384 -18.32 15.86 31.62
N ILE A 385 -17.79 17.06 31.86
CA ILE A 385 -18.23 17.93 32.96
C ILE A 385 -19.74 18.19 32.89
N HIS A 386 -20.31 18.31 31.67
CA HIS A 386 -21.73 18.55 31.47
C HIS A 386 -22.63 17.36 31.81
N LEU A 387 -22.08 16.17 31.98
CA LEU A 387 -22.80 14.96 32.37
C LEU A 387 -22.50 14.48 33.80
N ARG A 388 -21.73 15.23 34.60
CA ARG A 388 -21.39 14.80 35.96
C ARG A 388 -22.62 14.88 36.88
N HIS A 389 -23.32 13.75 37.04
CA HIS A 389 -24.48 13.62 37.91
C HIS A 389 -24.67 12.16 38.33
N GLU A 390 -25.05 11.96 39.60
CA GLU A 390 -25.41 10.65 40.16
C GLU A 390 -26.93 10.50 40.23
N GLY A 391 -27.45 9.34 39.81
CA GLY A 391 -28.87 9.02 39.88
C GLY A 391 -29.65 9.23 38.57
N PRO A 392 -30.95 8.90 38.56
CA PRO A 392 -31.78 8.98 37.35
C PRO A 392 -32.11 10.43 36.98
N VAL A 393 -31.86 10.80 35.72
CA VAL A 393 -32.13 12.14 35.18
C VAL A 393 -33.36 12.10 34.28
N LYS A 394 -34.33 12.98 34.51
CA LYS A 394 -35.55 12.99 33.71
C LYS A 394 -35.28 13.43 32.26
N ASN A 395 -35.83 12.69 31.31
CA ASN A 395 -35.80 13.06 29.89
C ASN A 395 -36.86 14.12 29.59
N LEU A 396 -36.43 15.28 29.08
CA LEU A 396 -37.33 16.39 28.74
C LEU A 396 -38.06 16.19 27.40
N LYS A 397 -37.72 15.14 26.64
CA LYS A 397 -38.34 14.78 25.35
C LYS A 397 -38.44 15.96 24.38
N LEU A 398 -37.31 16.66 24.21
CA LEU A 398 -37.24 17.88 23.39
C LEU A 398 -37.62 17.61 21.93
N SER A 399 -38.39 18.53 21.35
CA SER A 399 -38.63 18.57 19.91
C SER A 399 -37.41 19.09 19.16
N LEU A 400 -37.34 18.79 17.86
CA LEU A 400 -36.26 19.30 17.00
C LEU A 400 -36.18 20.83 17.00
N ARG A 401 -37.33 21.51 17.06
CA ARG A 401 -37.39 22.98 17.05
C ARG A 401 -36.81 23.58 18.33
N GLU A 402 -37.13 22.99 19.48
CA GLU A 402 -36.59 23.41 20.78
C GLU A 402 -35.09 23.17 20.85
N MET A 403 -34.62 22.02 20.36
CA MET A 403 -33.20 21.72 20.24
C MET A 403 -32.46 22.76 19.39
N TYR A 404 -32.99 23.09 18.22
CA TYR A 404 -32.36 24.09 17.36
C TYR A 404 -32.28 25.47 18.00
N SER A 405 -33.38 25.90 18.62
CA SER A 405 -33.44 27.17 19.33
C SER A 405 -32.39 27.23 20.44
N ILE A 406 -32.27 26.17 21.24
CA ILE A 406 -31.33 26.17 22.35
C ILE A 406 -29.87 26.08 21.90
N ILE A 407 -29.55 25.25 20.90
CA ILE A 407 -28.19 25.18 20.32
C ILE A 407 -27.79 26.54 19.72
N LYS A 408 -28.69 27.21 18.99
CA LYS A 408 -28.45 28.55 18.43
C LYS A 408 -28.17 29.56 19.54
N ASN A 409 -28.93 29.53 20.62
CA ASN A 409 -28.73 30.43 21.76
C ASN A 409 -27.42 30.15 22.50
N ILE A 410 -27.06 28.87 22.70
CA ILE A 410 -25.77 28.48 23.31
C ILE A 410 -24.61 29.03 22.48
N TRP A 411 -24.63 28.86 21.15
CA TRP A 411 -23.58 29.40 20.29
C TRP A 411 -23.50 30.93 20.33
N LYS A 412 -24.65 31.61 20.27
CA LYS A 412 -24.71 33.07 20.31
C LYS A 412 -24.13 33.63 21.63
N GLU A 413 -24.52 33.06 22.76
CA GLU A 413 -24.01 33.50 24.07
C GLU A 413 -22.55 33.09 24.28
N LYS A 414 -22.12 31.93 23.75
CA LYS A 414 -20.71 31.51 23.78
C LYS A 414 -19.82 32.47 23.00
N PHE A 415 -20.22 32.83 21.77
CA PHE A 415 -19.47 33.75 20.93
C PHE A 415 -19.33 35.13 21.58
N ALA A 416 -20.40 35.64 22.18
CA ALA A 416 -20.35 36.90 22.93
C ALA A 416 -19.43 36.82 24.17
N ALA A 417 -19.44 35.68 24.88
CA ALA A 417 -18.59 35.48 26.06
C ALA A 417 -17.10 35.34 25.69
N ASP A 418 -16.79 34.63 24.60
CA ASP A 418 -15.42 34.42 24.11
C ASP A 418 -14.80 35.72 23.56
N GLN A 419 -15.62 36.70 23.11
CA GLN A 419 -15.16 38.05 22.73
C GLN A 419 -14.86 38.96 23.93
N GLN A 420 -15.60 38.82 25.03
CA GLN A 420 -15.50 39.72 26.19
C GLN A 420 -14.46 39.26 27.23
N LYS A 421 -14.17 37.96 27.31
CA LYS A 421 -13.20 37.38 28.25
C LYS A 421 -12.06 36.75 27.46
N GLY A 422 -10.82 37.17 27.71
CA GLY A 422 -9.61 36.57 27.11
C GLY A 422 -9.32 35.11 27.49
N ARG A 423 -10.30 34.37 28.06
CA ARG A 423 -10.19 32.95 28.41
C ARG A 423 -11.32 32.18 27.71
N GLN A 424 -10.96 31.44 26.68
CA GLN A 424 -11.87 30.56 25.95
C GLN A 424 -12.19 29.33 26.81
N LEU A 425 -13.42 29.25 27.33
CA LEU A 425 -13.90 28.03 27.98
C LEU A 425 -14.22 26.98 26.91
N SER A 426 -14.01 25.70 27.23
CA SER A 426 -14.48 24.62 26.36
C SER A 426 -16.01 24.67 26.24
N LEU A 427 -16.57 24.12 25.15
CA LEU A 427 -18.02 24.11 24.97
C LEU A 427 -18.73 23.36 26.12
N SER A 428 -18.13 22.29 26.64
CA SER A 428 -18.66 21.54 27.79
C SER A 428 -18.70 22.37 29.07
N GLU A 429 -17.67 23.17 29.35
CA GLU A 429 -17.64 24.03 30.55
C GLU A 429 -18.64 25.19 30.42
N PHE A 430 -18.68 25.81 29.24
CA PHE A 430 -19.61 26.89 28.94
C PHE A 430 -21.07 26.42 29.04
N LEU A 431 -21.38 25.22 28.51
CA LEU A 431 -22.72 24.67 28.49
C LEU A 431 -23.33 24.59 29.89
N ILE A 432 -22.57 24.14 30.89
CA ILE A 432 -23.04 24.03 32.27
C ILE A 432 -23.36 25.40 32.85
N THR A 433 -22.45 26.36 32.69
CA THR A 433 -22.66 27.72 33.19
C THR A 433 -23.89 28.36 32.54
N TYR A 434 -24.08 28.12 31.24
CA TYR A 434 -25.25 28.59 30.49
C TYR A 434 -26.54 27.94 30.98
N LEU A 435 -26.58 26.60 31.12
CA LEU A 435 -27.77 25.87 31.53
C LEU A 435 -28.15 26.18 32.98
N GLN A 436 -27.18 26.30 33.89
CA GLN A 436 -27.40 26.73 35.27
C GLN A 436 -28.00 28.14 35.32
N LYS A 437 -27.47 29.07 34.52
CA LYS A 437 -27.99 30.45 34.45
C LYS A 437 -29.42 30.53 33.88
N LYS A 438 -29.74 29.70 32.89
CA LYS A 438 -31.03 29.75 32.17
C LYS A 438 -32.13 28.93 32.83
N PHE A 439 -31.80 27.76 33.36
CA PHE A 439 -32.76 26.75 33.78
C PHE A 439 -32.62 26.32 35.24
N GLY A 440 -31.63 26.84 35.98
CA GLY A 440 -31.47 26.61 37.42
C GLY A 440 -31.37 25.12 37.75
N GLU A 441 -32.28 24.64 38.60
CA GLU A 441 -32.34 23.26 39.07
C GLU A 441 -32.52 22.24 37.93
N ALA A 442 -33.17 22.62 36.82
CA ALA A 442 -33.37 21.74 35.67
C ALA A 442 -32.14 21.60 34.75
N SER A 443 -31.00 22.22 35.12
CA SER A 443 -29.80 22.25 34.27
C SER A 443 -29.26 20.86 33.94
N VAL A 444 -29.45 19.88 34.84
CA VAL A 444 -28.95 18.52 34.66
C VAL A 444 -29.80 17.78 33.62
N GLU A 445 -31.13 17.87 33.74
CA GLU A 445 -32.09 17.29 32.81
C GLU A 445 -31.91 17.85 31.40
N TRP A 446 -31.68 19.17 31.28
CA TRP A 446 -31.38 19.81 30.00
C TRP A 446 -30.06 19.31 29.41
N SER A 447 -29.02 19.16 30.23
CA SER A 447 -27.72 18.70 29.74
C SER A 447 -27.78 17.27 29.18
N TYR A 448 -28.40 16.35 29.93
CA TYR A 448 -28.57 14.96 29.51
C TYR A 448 -29.48 14.83 28.30
N THR A 449 -30.62 15.53 28.29
CA THR A 449 -31.54 15.48 27.17
C THR A 449 -30.89 16.07 25.91
N LEU A 450 -30.14 17.17 26.01
CA LEU A 450 -29.42 17.73 24.87
C LEU A 450 -28.32 16.80 24.36
N HIS A 451 -27.51 16.25 25.25
CA HIS A 451 -26.44 15.33 24.89
C HIS A 451 -26.98 14.11 24.13
N GLU A 452 -27.98 13.44 24.69
CA GLU A 452 -28.52 12.20 24.13
C GLU A 452 -29.28 12.43 22.82
N THR A 453 -30.00 13.55 22.70
CA THR A 453 -30.72 13.88 21.48
C THR A 453 -29.75 14.30 20.36
N CYS A 454 -28.66 15.00 20.69
CA CYS A 454 -27.60 15.33 19.72
C CYS A 454 -26.85 14.09 19.22
N ARG A 455 -26.60 13.11 20.11
CA ARG A 455 -25.92 11.84 19.78
C ARG A 455 -26.62 11.06 18.67
N ILE A 456 -27.95 11.10 18.67
CA ILE A 456 -28.80 10.30 17.76
C ILE A 456 -29.02 11.01 16.40
N GLN A 457 -28.82 12.32 16.31
CA GLN A 457 -29.04 13.09 15.07
C GLN A 457 -27.79 13.20 14.19
N LEU A 458 -27.36 12.05 13.68
CA LEU A 458 -26.19 11.95 12.79
C LEU A 458 -26.42 12.59 11.41
N MET A 459 -27.65 12.57 10.93
CA MET A 459 -28.05 13.12 9.62
C MET A 459 -28.13 14.65 9.57
N ASN A 460 -28.05 15.31 10.74
CA ASN A 460 -28.23 16.75 10.83
C ASN A 460 -26.89 17.42 11.07
N GLU A 461 -26.29 17.95 10.01
CA GLU A 461 -24.92 18.49 10.04
C GLU A 461 -24.71 19.52 11.16
N GLN A 462 -25.69 20.40 11.39
CA GLN A 462 -25.59 21.44 12.41
C GLN A 462 -25.58 20.88 13.84
N ILE A 463 -26.48 19.93 14.13
CA ILE A 463 -26.59 19.30 15.45
C ILE A 463 -25.43 18.34 15.69
N HIS A 464 -25.04 17.59 14.66
CA HIS A 464 -23.93 16.66 14.73
C HIS A 464 -22.60 17.39 14.92
N SER A 465 -22.42 18.54 14.27
CA SER A 465 -21.23 19.38 14.45
C SER A 465 -21.17 19.98 15.86
N PHE A 466 -22.32 20.44 16.41
CA PHE A 466 -22.40 20.85 17.81
C PHE A 466 -21.99 19.70 18.76
N TYR A 467 -22.48 18.49 18.53
CA TYR A 467 -22.13 17.31 19.32
C TYR A 467 -20.63 16.98 19.29
N LYS A 468 -20.01 17.02 18.11
CA LYS A 468 -18.56 16.78 17.94
C LYS A 468 -17.72 17.78 18.72
N VAL A 469 -18.10 19.06 18.71
CA VAL A 469 -17.41 20.09 19.49
C VAL A 469 -17.67 19.92 20.99
N LEU A 470 -18.88 19.50 21.37
CA LEU A 470 -19.23 19.24 22.77
C LEU A 470 -18.43 18.08 23.36
N MET A 471 -18.13 17.06 22.55
CA MET A 471 -17.29 15.91 22.90
C MET A 471 -15.79 16.15 22.69
N ALA A 472 -15.37 17.38 22.38
CA ALA A 472 -13.98 17.76 22.11
C ALA A 472 -13.29 16.95 20.98
N GLN A 473 -14.07 16.41 20.03
CA GLN A 473 -13.55 15.65 18.88
C GLN A 473 -13.08 16.54 17.73
N VAL A 474 -13.50 17.81 17.70
CA VAL A 474 -13.11 18.82 16.69
C VAL A 474 -12.89 20.15 17.41
N SER A 475 -11.84 20.91 17.05
CA SER A 475 -11.61 22.26 17.59
C SER A 475 -12.70 23.22 17.08
N GLY A 476 -13.29 24.01 17.98
CA GLY A 476 -14.47 24.86 17.73
C GLY A 476 -14.28 26.01 16.73
N ILE A 477 -13.19 26.02 15.96
CA ILE A 477 -12.82 27.09 15.02
C ILE A 477 -13.44 26.87 13.63
N LEU A 478 -14.02 25.70 13.33
CA LEU A 478 -14.49 25.36 11.99
C LEU A 478 -16.00 25.54 11.70
N LEU A 479 -16.79 26.19 12.56
CA LEU A 479 -18.23 26.36 12.31
C LEU A 479 -18.64 27.82 12.09
N THR A 480 -18.17 28.40 10.99
CA THR A 480 -18.65 29.67 10.41
C THR A 480 -20.02 29.54 9.72
N LEU A 481 -20.90 28.63 10.17
CA LEU A 481 -22.22 28.41 9.55
C LEU A 481 -23.41 28.87 10.42
N PHE A 482 -23.18 29.43 11.60
CA PHE A 482 -24.25 30.01 12.44
C PHE A 482 -24.35 31.54 12.35
N SER A 483 -23.64 32.17 11.39
CA SER A 483 -23.65 33.62 11.14
C SER A 483 -24.46 34.00 9.89
N ALA A 484 -25.63 33.38 9.69
CA ALA A 484 -26.66 33.87 8.78
C ALA A 484 -28.03 33.85 9.48
#